data_AF-A0A6A1TTE3-F1
#
_entry.id   AF-A0A6A1TTE3-F1
#
_cell.length_a   1.000
_cell.length_b   1.000
_cell.length_c   1.000
_cell.angle_alpha   90.00
_cell.angle_beta   90.00
_cell.angle_gamma   90.00
#
_symmetry.space_group_name_H-M   'P 1'
#
loop_
_entity.id
_entity.type
_entity.pdbx_description
1 polymer ?
#
loop_
_entity_poly.entity_id
_entity_poly.type
_entity_poly.pdbx_seq_one_letter_code
_entity_poly.pdbx_strand_id
1 'polypeptide(L)'
;MKKEDVERFREIYPYWWSESLKSMPDGHVDLLAGLFHQLALISVDHNDIAPWVSLHFERLENEGGLIRGYAAPTVDFERWSDGSGIALIIALQFFNERQLMICEVCGLPGGRHCNSPDACSKKEVN
;
A
#
# COMPACT_ATOMS: atom_id res chain seq x y z
N MET A 1 6.94 -10.46 -0.32
CA MET A 1 6.22 -10.15 -1.57
C MET A 1 6.76 -11.07 -2.63
N LYS A 2 5.89 -11.75 -3.40
CA LYS A 2 6.33 -12.61 -4.51
C LYS A 2 6.95 -11.78 -5.64
N LYS A 3 7.78 -12.42 -6.46
CA LYS A 3 8.52 -11.73 -7.53
C LYS A 3 7.57 -11.14 -8.57
N GLU A 4 6.51 -11.86 -8.89
CA GLU A 4 5.50 -11.47 -9.88
C GLU A 4 4.76 -10.20 -9.42
N ASP A 5 4.48 -10.08 -8.12
CA ASP A 5 3.87 -8.87 -7.55
C ASP A 5 4.81 -7.67 -7.61
N VAL A 6 6.10 -7.87 -7.30
CA VAL A 6 7.13 -6.83 -7.41
C VAL A 6 7.22 -6.30 -8.85
N GLU A 7 7.25 -7.19 -9.84
CA GLU A 7 7.29 -6.83 -11.26
C GLU A 7 6.02 -6.10 -11.67
N ARG A 8 4.85 -6.62 -11.29
CA ARG A 8 3.55 -5.99 -11.53
C ARG A 8 3.48 -4.56 -10.98
N PHE A 9 3.88 -4.33 -9.74
CA PHE A 9 3.83 -2.99 -9.15
C PHE A 9 4.81 -2.01 -9.80
N ARG A 10 6.00 -2.48 -10.18
CA ARG A 10 6.98 -1.66 -10.91
C ARG A 10 6.47 -1.22 -12.28
N GLU A 11 5.75 -2.10 -12.97
CA GLU A 11 5.21 -1.83 -14.29
C GLU A 11 3.98 -0.91 -14.24
N ILE A 12 3.02 -1.20 -13.35
CA ILE A 12 1.75 -0.48 -13.30
C ILE A 12 1.86 0.85 -12.54
N TYR A 13 2.67 0.90 -11.49
CA TYR A 13 2.79 2.06 -10.60
C TYR A 13 4.25 2.54 -10.46
N PRO A 14 4.94 2.85 -11.57
CA PRO A 14 6.38 3.13 -11.55
C PRO A 14 6.73 4.36 -10.69
N TYR A 15 5.84 5.33 -10.59
CA TYR A 15 6.05 6.57 -9.82
C TYR A 15 5.97 6.38 -8.31
N TRP A 16 5.29 5.33 -7.83
CA TRP A 16 5.10 5.06 -6.40
C TRP A 16 5.84 3.83 -5.92
N TRP A 17 6.44 3.06 -6.83
CA TRP A 17 7.27 1.93 -6.45
C TRP A 17 8.53 2.37 -5.70
N SER A 18 8.85 1.65 -4.62
CA SER A 18 10.08 1.80 -3.86
C SER A 18 10.70 0.44 -3.58
N GLU A 19 12.03 0.36 -3.59
CA GLU A 19 12.75 -0.88 -3.28
C GLU A 19 12.48 -1.40 -1.86
N SER A 20 12.13 -0.52 -0.91
CA SER A 20 11.73 -0.92 0.44
C SER A 20 10.45 -1.76 0.48
N LEU A 21 9.61 -1.72 -0.56
CA LEU A 21 8.39 -2.53 -0.65
C LEU A 21 8.67 -4.00 -0.95
N LYS A 22 9.88 -4.37 -1.38
CA LYS A 22 10.26 -5.78 -1.58
C LYS A 22 10.17 -6.59 -0.29
N SER A 23 10.43 -5.97 0.86
CA SER A 23 10.31 -6.62 2.16
C SER A 23 8.88 -6.70 2.69
N MET A 24 7.89 -6.20 1.94
CA MET A 24 6.49 -6.26 2.36
C MET A 24 6.00 -7.72 2.38
N PRO A 25 5.20 -8.13 3.39
CA PRO A 25 4.65 -9.47 3.44
C PRO A 25 3.69 -9.77 2.27
N ASP A 26 3.62 -11.03 1.84
CA ASP A 26 2.77 -11.46 0.71
C ASP A 26 1.28 -11.19 0.98
N GLY A 27 0.83 -11.39 2.21
CA GLY A 27 -0.54 -11.12 2.62
C GLY A 27 -0.92 -9.63 2.57
N HIS A 28 0.05 -8.73 2.47
CA HIS A 28 -0.18 -7.28 2.45
C HIS A 28 -0.17 -6.69 1.02
N VAL A 29 0.02 -7.52 -0.01
CA VAL A 29 0.04 -7.08 -1.42
C VAL A 29 -1.23 -6.33 -1.81
N ASP A 30 -2.40 -6.84 -1.45
CA ASP A 30 -3.68 -6.20 -1.79
C ASP A 30 -3.88 -4.88 -1.02
N LEU A 31 -3.30 -4.76 0.18
CA LEU A 31 -3.30 -3.52 0.94
C LEU A 31 -2.49 -2.42 0.22
N LEU A 32 -1.30 -2.77 -0.29
CA LEU A 32 -0.48 -1.86 -1.09
C LEU A 32 -1.16 -1.48 -2.40
N ALA A 33 -1.75 -2.46 -3.10
CA ALA A 33 -2.52 -2.20 -4.32
C ALA A 33 -3.68 -1.24 -4.06
N GLY A 34 -4.38 -1.40 -2.92
CA GLY A 34 -5.43 -0.50 -2.47
C GLY A 34 -4.94 0.93 -2.31
N LEU A 35 -3.80 1.14 -1.65
CA LEU A 35 -3.20 2.47 -1.52
C LEU A 35 -2.92 3.10 -2.90
N PHE A 36 -2.18 2.40 -3.77
CA PHE A 36 -1.86 2.94 -5.10
C PHE A 36 -3.09 3.23 -5.95
N HIS A 37 -4.10 2.37 -5.88
CA HIS A 37 -5.34 2.59 -6.59
C HIS A 37 -6.06 3.87 -6.11
N GLN A 38 -6.15 4.09 -4.79
CA GLN A 38 -6.76 5.31 -4.25
C GLN A 38 -6.01 6.58 -4.69
N LEU A 39 -4.67 6.53 -4.71
CA LEU A 39 -3.87 7.66 -5.19
C LEU A 39 -4.09 7.94 -6.69
N ALA A 40 -4.26 6.89 -7.50
CA ALA A 40 -4.58 7.04 -8.92
C ALA A 40 -5.96 7.66 -9.13
N LEU A 41 -6.96 7.26 -8.33
CA LEU A 41 -8.30 7.86 -8.37
C LEU A 41 -8.27 9.36 -8.04
N ILE A 42 -7.47 9.77 -7.04
CA ILE A 42 -7.30 11.19 -6.72
C ILE A 42 -6.83 11.97 -7.96
N SER A 43 -5.84 11.48 -8.71
CA SER A 43 -5.40 12.17 -9.93
C SER A 43 -6.47 12.16 -11.03
N VAL A 44 -7.15 11.03 -11.23
CA VAL A 44 -8.19 10.87 -12.26
C VAL A 44 -9.42 11.75 -12.01
N ASP A 45 -9.85 11.90 -10.75
CA ASP A 45 -10.99 12.77 -10.38
C ASP A 45 -10.74 14.24 -10.73
N HIS A 46 -9.47 14.62 -10.85
CA HIS A 46 -9.04 15.94 -11.30
C HIS A 46 -8.67 15.99 -12.80
N ASN A 47 -9.09 14.98 -13.59
CA ASN A 47 -8.77 14.80 -15.01
C ASN A 47 -7.25 14.81 -15.31
N ASP A 48 -6.45 14.27 -14.41
CA ASP A 48 -5.00 14.19 -14.54
C ASP A 48 -4.55 12.71 -14.56
N ILE A 49 -3.41 12.46 -15.20
CA ILE A 49 -2.76 11.14 -15.25
C ILE A 49 -1.40 11.14 -14.54
N ALA A 50 -0.86 12.33 -14.22
CA ALA A 50 0.36 12.46 -13.46
C ALA A 50 0.08 12.19 -11.97
N PRO A 51 1.04 11.63 -11.22
CA PRO A 51 0.88 11.42 -9.78
C PRO A 51 0.82 12.77 -9.04
N TRP A 52 -0.23 12.95 -8.23
CA TRP A 52 -0.44 14.16 -7.40
C TRP A 52 0.34 14.14 -6.09
N VAL A 53 0.87 12.97 -5.73
CA VAL A 53 1.74 12.78 -4.58
C VAL A 53 2.95 11.95 -4.95
N SER A 54 4.05 12.22 -4.27
CA SER A 54 5.17 11.30 -4.15
C SER A 54 5.00 10.49 -2.87
N LEU A 55 5.39 9.21 -2.91
CA LEU A 55 5.33 8.33 -1.74
C LEU A 55 6.73 8.03 -1.20
N HIS A 56 6.80 7.95 0.11
CA HIS A 56 7.96 7.45 0.83
C HIS A 56 7.55 6.31 1.74
N PHE A 57 8.36 5.25 1.76
CA PHE A 57 8.10 4.05 2.56
C PHE A 57 9.30 3.76 3.47
N GLU A 58 9.03 3.78 4.77
CA GLU A 58 10.00 3.49 5.81
C GLU A 58 9.67 2.14 6.46
N ARG A 59 10.68 1.30 6.67
CA ARG A 59 10.51 0.05 7.42
C ARG A 59 10.78 0.30 8.91
N LEU A 60 9.81 -0.03 9.74
CA LEU A 60 9.85 0.14 11.18
C LEU A 60 10.36 -1.14 11.86
N GLU A 61 11.68 -1.26 11.96
CA GLU A 61 12.34 -2.44 12.54
C GLU A 61 11.90 -2.70 14.00
N ASN A 62 11.64 -1.64 14.77
CA ASN A 62 11.14 -1.71 16.14
C ASN A 62 9.66 -2.09 16.27
N GLU A 63 8.87 -2.00 15.20
CA GLU A 63 7.46 -2.38 15.17
C GLU A 63 7.27 -3.75 14.46
N GLY A 64 8.29 -4.60 14.52
CA GLY A 64 8.26 -5.93 13.89
C GLY A 64 8.41 -5.88 12.37
N GLY A 65 8.97 -4.82 11.80
CA GLY A 65 9.22 -4.71 10.37
C GLY A 65 8.02 -4.26 9.53
N LEU A 66 7.04 -3.59 10.15
CA LEU A 66 5.94 -2.91 9.46
C LEU A 66 6.48 -1.84 8.50
N ILE A 67 5.68 -1.46 7.50
CA ILE A 67 6.04 -0.41 6.56
C ILE A 67 5.15 0.80 6.81
N ARG A 68 5.74 1.96 7.10
CA ARG A 68 4.99 3.21 7.16
C ARG A 68 5.10 3.95 5.83
N GLY A 69 3.93 4.27 5.27
CA GLY A 69 3.78 5.10 4.08
C GLY A 69 3.56 6.56 4.46
N TYR A 70 4.26 7.45 3.77
CA TYR A 70 4.10 8.89 3.83
C TYR A 70 3.86 9.42 2.41
N ALA A 71 3.13 10.53 2.29
CA ALA A 71 2.94 11.21 1.03
C ALA A 71 3.37 12.67 1.12
N ALA A 72 3.99 13.18 0.05
CA ALA A 72 4.24 14.59 -0.14
C ALA A 72 3.54 15.07 -1.43
N PRO A 73 2.73 16.13 -1.38
CA PRO A 73 2.09 16.70 -2.58
C PRO A 73 3.14 17.10 -3.63
N THR A 74 2.83 16.83 -4.90
CA THR A 74 3.67 17.22 -6.05
C THR A 74 3.02 18.31 -6.91
N VAL A 75 1.75 18.62 -6.62
CA VAL A 75 0.98 19.69 -7.26
C VAL A 75 0.68 20.80 -6.27
N ASP A 76 0.43 22.00 -6.79
CA ASP A 76 0.09 23.18 -6.01
C ASP A 76 -1.12 22.96 -5.10
N PHE A 77 -1.08 23.55 -3.90
CA PHE A 77 -2.11 23.36 -2.87
C PHE A 77 -3.49 23.82 -3.34
N GLU A 78 -3.57 24.83 -4.21
CA GLU A 78 -4.81 25.36 -4.77
C GLU A 78 -5.54 24.38 -5.69
N ARG A 79 -4.85 23.34 -6.19
CA ARG A 79 -5.46 22.28 -7.01
C ARG A 79 -6.17 21.22 -6.15
N TRP A 80 -5.84 21.13 -4.87
CA TRP A 80 -6.47 20.18 -3.96
C TRP A 80 -7.86 20.66 -3.55
N SER A 81 -8.80 19.72 -3.55
CA SER A 81 -10.08 19.93 -2.86
C SER A 81 -9.99 19.35 -1.46
N ASP A 82 -10.87 19.80 -0.56
CA ASP A 82 -11.00 19.19 0.77
C ASP A 82 -11.26 17.68 0.66
N GLY A 83 -12.05 17.26 -0.34
CA GLY A 83 -12.36 15.86 -0.60
C GLY A 83 -11.13 15.03 -0.97
N SER A 84 -10.32 15.51 -1.92
CA SER A 84 -9.10 14.79 -2.33
C SER A 84 -8.02 14.79 -1.25
N GLY A 85 -7.91 15.88 -0.47
CA GLY A 85 -7.04 15.93 0.70
C GLY A 85 -7.45 14.91 1.78
N ILE A 86 -8.74 14.84 2.11
CA ILE A 86 -9.27 13.85 3.06
C ILE A 86 -9.08 12.42 2.54
N ALA A 87 -9.35 12.18 1.25
CA ALA A 87 -9.16 10.86 0.64
C ALA A 87 -7.71 10.38 0.75
N LEU A 88 -6.73 11.26 0.52
CA LEU A 88 -5.30 10.94 0.72
C LEU A 88 -5.01 10.53 2.17
N ILE A 89 -5.50 11.31 3.14
CA ILE A 89 -5.29 11.05 4.57
C ILE A 89 -5.89 9.68 4.95
N ILE A 90 -7.12 9.40 4.52
CA ILE A 90 -7.80 8.13 4.79
C ILE A 90 -7.04 6.96 4.16
N ALA A 91 -6.59 7.09 2.90
CA ALA A 91 -5.85 6.04 2.22
C ALA A 91 -4.54 5.69 2.94
N LEU A 92 -3.78 6.71 3.38
CA LEU A 92 -2.55 6.51 4.15
C LEU A 92 -2.81 5.93 5.55
N GLN A 93 -3.82 6.42 6.26
CA GLN A 93 -4.21 5.87 7.56
C GLN A 93 -4.61 4.40 7.43
N PHE A 94 -5.45 4.08 6.46
CA PHE A 94 -5.86 2.71 6.19
C PHE A 94 -4.64 1.82 5.90
N PHE A 95 -3.73 2.24 5.02
CA PHE A 95 -2.51 1.49 4.74
C PHE A 95 -1.65 1.27 6.00
N ASN A 96 -1.39 2.33 6.77
CA ASN A 96 -0.50 2.28 7.92
C ASN A 96 -1.08 1.44 9.08
N GLU A 97 -2.39 1.55 9.34
CA GLU A 97 -3.03 0.84 10.47
C GLU A 97 -3.40 -0.59 10.12
N ARG A 98 -3.82 -0.85 8.87
CA ARG A 98 -4.41 -2.15 8.51
C ARG A 98 -3.39 -3.28 8.51
N GLN A 99 -2.10 -2.99 8.37
CA GLN A 99 -1.02 -3.99 8.46
C GLN A 99 -1.02 -4.73 9.80
N LEU A 100 -1.45 -4.09 10.90
CA LEU A 100 -1.55 -4.74 12.22
C LEU A 100 -2.73 -5.72 12.32
N MET A 101 -3.73 -5.54 11.44
CA MET A 101 -5.02 -6.21 11.54
C MET A 101 -5.18 -7.38 10.56
N ILE A 102 -4.25 -7.52 9.60
CA ILE A 102 -4.28 -8.54 8.56
C ILE A 102 -3.02 -9.42 8.61
N CYS A 103 -3.21 -10.69 8.25
CA CYS A 103 -2.14 -11.68 8.29
C CYS A 103 -1.06 -11.41 7.24
N GLU A 104 0.20 -11.53 7.64
CA GLU A 104 1.37 -11.35 6.77
C GLU A 104 1.50 -12.40 5.65
N VAL A 105 0.87 -13.56 5.81
CA VAL A 105 0.91 -14.66 4.84
C VAL A 105 -0.32 -14.64 3.95
N CYS A 106 -1.52 -14.71 4.55
CA CYS A 106 -2.75 -14.87 3.78
C CYS A 106 -3.50 -13.56 3.49
N GLY A 107 -3.23 -12.48 4.23
CA GLY A 107 -3.91 -11.18 4.07
C GLY A 107 -5.32 -11.12 4.67
N LEU A 108 -5.80 -12.22 5.26
CA LEU A 108 -7.10 -12.25 5.93
C LEU A 108 -7.06 -11.48 7.26
N PRO A 109 -8.20 -10.88 7.68
CA PRO A 109 -8.30 -10.22 8.98
C PRO A 109 -8.17 -11.22 10.12
N GLY A 110 -7.65 -10.75 11.26
CA GLY A 110 -7.46 -11.58 12.46
C GLY A 110 -6.15 -11.34 13.20
N GLY A 111 -5.40 -10.30 12.80
CA GLY A 111 -4.07 -9.96 13.33
C GLY A 111 -2.94 -10.36 12.39
N ARG A 112 -1.71 -9.93 12.71
CA ARG A 112 -0.52 -10.17 11.87
C ARG A 112 -0.15 -11.63 11.71
N HIS A 113 -0.34 -12.43 12.75
CA HIS A 113 0.02 -13.85 12.74
C HIS A 113 -1.18 -14.71 12.36
N CYS A 114 -0.91 -15.73 11.55
CA CYS A 114 -1.95 -16.63 11.04
C CYS A 114 -2.48 -17.51 12.19
N ASN A 115 -3.76 -17.36 12.52
CA ASN A 115 -4.40 -18.21 13.54
C ASN A 115 -5.00 -19.50 12.94
N SER A 116 -4.93 -19.68 11.62
CA SER A 116 -5.47 -20.84 10.89
C SER A 116 -4.45 -21.39 9.88
N PRO A 117 -3.76 -22.50 10.22
CA PRO A 117 -2.77 -23.12 9.34
C PRO A 117 -3.33 -23.50 7.96
N ASP A 118 -4.59 -23.93 7.89
CA ASP A 118 -5.26 -24.35 6.65
C ASP A 118 -5.49 -23.21 5.66
N ALA A 119 -5.70 -21.99 6.15
CA ALA A 119 -5.85 -20.80 5.30
C ALA A 119 -4.50 -20.32 4.75
N CYS A 120 -3.41 -20.54 5.48
CA CYS A 120 -2.07 -20.13 5.10
C CYS A 120 -1.36 -21.16 4.19
N SER A 121 -1.59 -22.45 4.40
CA SER A 121 -1.01 -23.55 3.59
C SER A 121 -1.58 -23.65 2.17
N LYS A 122 -2.81 -23.16 1.92
CA LYS A 122 -3.39 -23.12 0.56
C LYS A 122 -2.75 -22.08 -0.39
N LYS A 123 -1.93 -21.15 0.12
CA LYS A 123 -1.21 -20.17 -0.73
C LYS A 123 0.18 -20.63 -1.20
N GLU A 124 0.70 -21.74 -0.67
CA GLU A 124 2.00 -22.30 -1.07
C GLU A 124 1.93 -23.16 -2.36
N VAL A 125 0.72 -23.46 -2.85
CA VAL A 125 0.51 -24.22 -4.09
C VAL A 125 -0.19 -23.34 -5.12
N ASN A 126 0.59 -22.50 -5.79
CA ASN A 126 0.38 -22.00 -7.15
C ASN A 126 1.55 -21.08 -7.54
#